data_AF-A0A812PKQ9-F1
#
_entry.id   AF-A0A812PKQ9-F1
#
_cell.length_a   1.000
_cell.length_b   1.000
_cell.length_c   1.000
_cell.angle_alpha   90.00
_cell.angle_beta   90.00
_cell.angle_gamma   90.00
#
_symmetry.space_group_name_H-M   'P 1'
#
loop_
_entity.id
_entity.type
_entity.pdbx_description
1 polymer ?
#
loop_
_entity_poly.entity_id
_entity_poly.type
_entity_poly.pdbx_seq_one_letter_code
_entity_poly.pdbx_strand_id
1 'polypeptide(L)'
;MDTACKKAFGSLRLTGPLRCAVTSCVGKGFASDLSSTSLVTDDLPSPLDLRELERLVDEARGPALRQRVLGKDRSQANYAWRSTLRGCVRKLTSTARHRDMLKARQSTIDHNYLLDLIVQQRGLCAYSGVPMEMFRPNSHWRISLERIDTSVGYVKGNCCLIAQEFNSTVTKGTQLDLSKGSAQWSRHKVEALVGVRSQVPQMQHSLLPATMCSRPRPVRKMFRGPDEHDNFLCTRCGSWKARDRFYPRLKGAVGLQSMCKECESQWHLAYRGTLRGHAHSMLCSARQRALRGVWSGTFSLDLSDLLNMLSDQEGRCYYSGVPLHCARGPADWVWSLERLDNSATYTRDNCVLIAQEFNTPDQSRNKSRYEVFGTAQWSRSKVRHIWGSFWPDDGISRGHS
;
A
#
# COMPACT_ATOMS: atom_id res chain seq x y z
N MET A 1 -10.62 43.60 16.59
CA MET A 1 -9.89 43.16 15.39
C MET A 1 -10.29 41.72 15.10
N ASP A 2 -11.55 41.35 14.90
CA ASP A 2 -12.58 41.77 13.95
C ASP A 2 -12.24 41.69 12.46
N THR A 3 -12.97 40.78 11.81
CA THR A 3 -13.37 40.68 10.41
C THR A 3 -12.29 40.58 9.33
N ALA A 4 -12.21 39.40 8.68
CA ALA A 4 -12.57 39.24 7.25
C ALA A 4 -12.15 37.86 6.71
N CYS A 5 -13.11 36.96 6.48
CA CYS A 5 -13.14 36.12 5.27
C CYS A 5 -14.50 35.42 5.15
N LYS A 6 -15.44 36.07 4.47
CA LYS A 6 -16.71 35.48 4.02
C LYS A 6 -16.88 35.79 2.53
N LYS A 7 -17.36 34.78 1.81
CA LYS A 7 -17.94 34.74 0.45
C LYS A 7 -17.01 34.28 -0.67
N ALA A 8 -17.24 33.06 -1.13
CA ALA A 8 -17.77 32.80 -2.48
C ALA A 8 -18.16 31.31 -2.61
N PHE A 9 -19.45 31.00 -2.49
CA PHE A 9 -20.02 29.79 -3.08
C PHE A 9 -21.37 30.15 -3.69
N GLY A 10 -21.41 30.07 -5.02
CA GLY A 10 -22.61 30.32 -5.83
C GLY A 10 -23.66 29.23 -5.60
N SER A 11 -24.89 29.67 -5.44
CA SER A 11 -26.08 28.85 -5.32
C SER A 11 -26.48 28.29 -6.68
N LEU A 12 -26.37 26.98 -6.87
CA LEU A 12 -27.11 26.25 -7.91
C LEU A 12 -28.41 25.73 -7.27
N ARG A 13 -29.55 26.29 -7.71
CA ARG A 13 -30.88 25.76 -7.40
C ARG A 13 -31.18 24.63 -8.38
N LEU A 14 -31.39 23.42 -7.87
CA LEU A 14 -32.09 22.36 -8.58
C LEU A 14 -33.43 22.14 -7.87
N THR A 15 -34.51 22.63 -8.48
CA THR A 15 -35.89 22.34 -8.08
C THR A 15 -36.42 21.21 -8.96
N GLY A 16 -36.69 20.06 -8.36
CA GLY A 16 -37.41 18.96 -8.99
C GLY A 16 -37.82 17.92 -7.94
N PRO A 17 -39.10 17.52 -7.84
CA PRO A 17 -39.56 16.60 -6.80
C PRO A 17 -39.29 15.14 -7.22
N LEU A 18 -38.37 14.47 -6.51
CA LEU A 18 -38.23 13.01 -6.60
C LEU A 18 -39.18 12.36 -5.59
N ARG A 19 -40.26 11.75 -6.10
CA ARG A 19 -41.12 10.85 -5.34
C ARG A 19 -40.33 9.57 -5.02
N CYS A 20 -40.03 9.36 -3.74
CA CYS A 20 -39.42 8.13 -3.25
C CYS A 20 -40.53 7.12 -2.93
N ALA A 21 -40.67 6.08 -3.76
CA ALA A 21 -41.50 4.93 -3.45
C ALA A 21 -40.69 3.99 -2.56
N VAL A 22 -41.09 3.87 -1.30
CA VAL A 22 -40.57 2.88 -0.35
C VAL A 22 -41.30 1.57 -0.62
N THR A 23 -40.67 0.65 -1.35
CA THR A 23 -41.11 -0.75 -1.42
C THR A 23 -40.36 -1.58 -0.38
N SER A 24 -41.15 -2.28 0.43
CA SER A 24 -40.71 -3.25 1.42
C SER A 24 -40.12 -4.49 0.74
N CYS A 25 -38.89 -4.84 1.10
CA CYS A 25 -38.28 -6.12 0.72
C CYS A 25 -38.21 -7.00 1.97
N VAL A 26 -39.26 -7.80 2.18
CA VAL A 26 -39.25 -8.95 3.10
C VAL A 26 -38.98 -10.22 2.29
N GLY A 27 -38.11 -11.06 2.84
CA GLY A 27 -37.39 -12.19 2.24
C GLY A 27 -38.12 -13.12 1.27
N LYS A 28 -37.38 -13.54 0.24
CA LYS A 28 -37.46 -14.88 -0.36
C LYS A 28 -36.05 -15.43 -0.61
N GLY A 29 -35.90 -16.72 -0.38
CA GLY A 29 -34.62 -17.43 -0.30
C GLY A 29 -33.81 -17.40 -1.60
N PHE A 30 -32.51 -17.13 -1.45
CA PHE A 30 -31.49 -17.28 -2.48
C PHE A 30 -30.71 -18.57 -2.19
N ALA A 31 -30.97 -19.60 -2.97
CA ALA A 31 -30.09 -20.75 -3.11
C ALA A 31 -29.98 -21.11 -4.59
N SER A 32 -28.74 -21.30 -5.03
CA SER A 32 -28.26 -21.90 -6.28
C SER A 32 -28.63 -21.21 -7.60
N ASP A 33 -27.92 -20.11 -7.92
CA ASP A 33 -27.37 -19.90 -9.26
C ASP A 33 -26.18 -18.90 -9.16
N LEU A 34 -24.96 -19.45 -9.02
CA LEU A 34 -23.72 -18.69 -8.83
C LEU A 34 -22.81 -18.70 -10.09
N SER A 35 -23.36 -18.97 -11.28
CA SER A 35 -22.56 -19.02 -12.53
C SER A 35 -22.45 -17.68 -13.26
N SER A 36 -23.16 -16.64 -12.83
CA SER A 36 -22.94 -15.28 -13.32
C SER A 36 -21.85 -14.62 -12.47
N THR A 37 -20.60 -14.79 -12.87
CA THR A 37 -19.48 -13.93 -12.45
C THR A 37 -19.75 -12.52 -12.96
N SER A 38 -20.68 -11.82 -12.31
CA SER A 38 -20.84 -10.38 -12.42
C SER A 38 -19.45 -9.77 -12.28
N LEU A 39 -18.96 -9.17 -13.37
CA LEU A 39 -17.63 -8.58 -13.42
C LEU A 39 -17.52 -7.63 -12.23
N VAL A 40 -16.61 -7.98 -11.35
CA VAL A 40 -16.42 -7.32 -10.08
C VAL A 40 -15.89 -5.91 -10.38
N THR A 41 -16.76 -4.89 -10.32
CA THR A 41 -16.41 -3.54 -10.75
C THR A 41 -15.55 -2.81 -9.72
N ASP A 42 -14.60 -2.00 -10.20
CA ASP A 42 -13.75 -1.14 -9.38
C ASP A 42 -14.45 0.18 -8.99
N ASP A 43 -15.78 0.24 -9.11
CA ASP A 43 -16.57 1.45 -8.87
C ASP A 43 -16.46 1.93 -7.43
N LEU A 44 -16.52 3.26 -7.25
CA LEU A 44 -16.58 3.83 -5.91
C LEU A 44 -17.92 3.47 -5.25
N PRO A 45 -17.93 3.31 -3.91
CA PRO A 45 -19.18 3.25 -3.17
C PRO A 45 -19.97 4.54 -3.35
N SER A 46 -21.30 4.44 -3.39
CA SER A 46 -22.15 5.62 -3.36
C SER A 46 -21.97 6.39 -2.04
N PRO A 47 -21.85 7.72 -2.05
CA PRO A 47 -21.90 8.52 -0.83
C PRO A 47 -23.19 8.24 -0.06
N LEU A 48 -23.09 8.11 1.27
CA LEU A 48 -24.26 8.04 2.13
C LEU A 48 -24.81 9.45 2.38
N ASP A 49 -26.14 9.57 2.42
CA ASP A 49 -26.78 10.78 2.91
C ASP A 49 -26.39 11.02 4.38
N LEU A 50 -26.18 12.28 4.75
CA LEU A 50 -25.70 12.62 6.09
C LEU A 50 -26.70 12.23 7.18
N ARG A 51 -28.01 12.37 6.94
CA ARG A 51 -29.03 11.99 7.94
C ARG A 51 -29.10 10.48 8.12
N GLU A 52 -28.98 9.75 7.02
CA GLU A 52 -28.91 8.28 7.08
C GLU A 52 -27.64 7.81 7.80
N LEU A 53 -26.50 8.47 7.56
CA LEU A 53 -25.26 8.18 8.27
C LEU A 53 -25.39 8.41 9.79
N GLU A 54 -25.97 9.54 10.20
CA GLU A 54 -26.23 9.86 11.61
C GLU A 54 -27.15 8.83 12.26
N ARG A 55 -28.24 8.44 11.57
CA ARG A 55 -29.16 7.38 12.03
C ARG A 55 -28.44 6.06 12.26
N LEU A 56 -27.58 5.65 11.31
CA LEU A 56 -26.79 4.41 11.40
C LEU A 56 -25.78 4.46 12.54
N VAL A 57 -25.18 5.63 12.80
CA VAL A 57 -24.25 5.84 13.91
C VAL A 57 -24.97 5.71 15.25
N ASP A 58 -26.15 6.31 15.40
CA ASP A 58 -26.95 6.20 16.62
C ASP A 58 -27.42 4.76 16.87
N GLU A 59 -27.84 4.06 15.81
CA GLU A 59 -28.13 2.62 15.87
C GLU A 59 -26.90 1.80 16.32
N ALA A 60 -25.70 2.16 15.84
CA ALA A 60 -24.46 1.49 16.22
C ALA A 60 -24.06 1.73 17.68
N ARG A 61 -24.40 2.89 18.26
CA ARG A 61 -24.18 3.24 19.68
C ARG A 61 -25.14 2.56 20.64
N GLY A 62 -26.37 2.27 20.19
CA GLY A 62 -27.42 1.69 21.04
C GLY A 62 -27.05 0.33 21.66
N PRO A 63 -27.94 -0.33 22.42
CA PRO A 63 -27.70 -1.70 22.87
C PRO A 63 -27.56 -2.66 21.70
N ALA A 64 -26.75 -3.71 21.84
CA ALA A 64 -26.58 -4.69 20.79
C ALA A 64 -27.87 -5.52 20.67
N LEU A 65 -28.56 -5.42 19.54
CA LEU A 65 -29.64 -6.35 19.21
C LEU A 65 -29.01 -7.73 19.02
N ARG A 66 -29.11 -8.60 20.02
CA ARG A 66 -28.68 -10.00 19.92
C ARG A 66 -29.66 -10.74 19.00
N GLN A 67 -29.52 -10.57 17.69
CA GLN A 67 -30.11 -11.51 16.76
C GLN A 67 -29.33 -12.82 16.86
N ARG A 68 -29.88 -13.80 17.59
CA ARG A 68 -29.43 -15.19 17.46
C ARG A 68 -29.78 -15.61 16.04
N VAL A 69 -28.80 -15.60 15.16
CA VAL A 69 -28.96 -16.18 13.83
C VAL A 69 -28.84 -17.69 13.98
N LEU A 70 -29.95 -18.34 14.31
CA LEU A 70 -30.04 -19.79 14.42
C LEU A 70 -29.65 -20.41 13.07
N GLY A 71 -28.82 -21.45 13.10
CA GLY A 71 -28.46 -22.24 11.92
C GLY A 71 -27.33 -21.69 11.03
N LYS A 72 -26.73 -20.53 11.33
CA LYS A 72 -25.53 -20.07 10.59
C LYS A 72 -24.25 -20.57 11.25
N ASP A 73 -23.27 -20.98 10.43
CA ASP A 73 -21.92 -21.22 10.90
C ASP A 73 -21.33 -19.93 11.52
N ARG A 74 -20.48 -20.09 12.53
CA ARG A 74 -19.79 -19.01 13.25
C ARG A 74 -19.12 -18.01 12.31
N SER A 75 -18.59 -18.51 11.19
CA SER A 75 -17.94 -17.69 10.20
C SER A 75 -18.94 -16.73 9.52
N GLN A 76 -20.09 -17.23 9.06
CA GLN A 76 -21.14 -16.43 8.44
C GLN A 76 -21.76 -15.43 9.42
N ALA A 77 -21.97 -15.85 10.68
CA ALA A 77 -22.45 -14.95 11.73
C ALA A 77 -21.46 -13.79 11.98
N ASN A 78 -20.16 -14.09 11.99
CA ASN A 78 -19.12 -13.06 12.10
C ASN A 78 -19.05 -12.14 10.88
N TYR A 79 -19.21 -12.68 9.66
CA TYR A 79 -19.29 -11.87 8.45
C TYR A 79 -20.48 -10.90 8.52
N ALA A 80 -21.69 -11.42 8.79
CA ALA A 80 -22.90 -10.62 8.93
C ALA A 80 -22.77 -9.54 10.02
N TRP A 81 -22.16 -9.87 11.16
CA TRP A 81 -21.89 -8.90 12.21
C TRP A 81 -20.92 -7.80 11.74
N ARG A 82 -19.83 -8.16 11.05
CA ARG A 82 -18.86 -7.20 10.48
C ARG A 82 -19.45 -6.34 9.36
N SER A 83 -20.50 -6.81 8.72
CA SER A 83 -21.30 -6.05 7.75
C SER A 83 -22.23 -5.01 8.40
N THR A 84 -22.28 -4.92 9.72
CA THR A 84 -22.92 -3.79 10.42
C THR A 84 -21.90 -2.72 10.75
N LEU A 85 -22.33 -1.45 10.81
CA LEU A 85 -21.45 -0.34 11.20
C LEU A 85 -20.80 -0.59 12.57
N ARG A 86 -21.59 -1.04 13.54
CA ARG A 86 -21.14 -1.43 14.89
C ARG A 86 -20.05 -2.49 14.85
N GLY A 87 -20.26 -3.58 14.10
CA GLY A 87 -19.29 -4.66 14.02
C GLY A 87 -18.00 -4.23 13.34
N CYS A 88 -18.11 -3.41 12.29
CA CYS A 88 -16.98 -2.79 11.61
C CYS A 88 -16.11 -1.96 12.57
N VAL A 89 -16.68 -0.96 13.26
CA VAL A 89 -15.91 -0.07 14.15
C VAL A 89 -15.32 -0.80 15.36
N ARG A 90 -16.03 -1.79 15.91
CA ARG A 90 -15.51 -2.62 17.03
C ARG A 90 -14.34 -3.47 16.58
N LYS A 91 -14.40 -4.02 15.35
CA LYS A 91 -13.28 -4.77 14.78
C LYS A 91 -12.06 -3.88 14.57
N LEU A 92 -12.25 -2.68 13.99
CA LEU A 92 -11.17 -1.70 13.79
C LEU A 92 -10.50 -1.33 15.12
N THR A 93 -11.30 -0.95 16.13
CA THR A 93 -10.81 -0.57 17.46
C THR A 93 -10.02 -1.72 18.11
N SER A 94 -10.55 -2.94 18.09
CA SER A 94 -9.89 -4.12 18.67
C SER A 94 -8.55 -4.42 17.98
N THR A 95 -8.51 -4.37 16.64
CA THR A 95 -7.27 -4.59 15.88
C THR A 95 -6.25 -3.50 16.12
N ALA A 96 -6.65 -2.24 16.23
CA ALA A 96 -5.78 -1.12 16.52
C ALA A 96 -5.11 -1.25 17.91
N ARG A 97 -5.91 -1.48 18.95
CA ARG A 97 -5.41 -1.70 20.32
C ARG A 97 -4.44 -2.86 20.40
N HIS A 98 -4.76 -3.98 19.74
CA HIS A 98 -3.86 -5.14 19.69
C HIS A 98 -2.52 -4.81 19.02
N ARG A 99 -2.52 -4.05 17.92
CA ARG A 99 -1.29 -3.63 17.23
C ARG A 99 -0.41 -2.72 18.09
N ASP A 100 -1.01 -1.82 18.87
CA ASP A 100 -0.28 -0.95 19.79
C ASP A 100 0.28 -1.73 20.98
N MET A 101 -0.50 -2.66 21.55
CA MET A 101 -0.05 -3.56 22.61
C MET A 101 1.20 -4.34 22.18
N LEU A 102 1.20 -4.93 20.97
CA LEU A 102 2.36 -5.66 20.42
C LEU A 102 3.60 -4.78 20.22
N LYS A 103 3.44 -3.46 20.20
CA LYS A 103 4.52 -2.48 20.02
C LYS A 103 4.74 -1.64 21.27
N ALA A 104 4.15 -2.01 22.41
CA ALA A 104 4.19 -1.26 23.67
C ALA A 104 3.82 0.23 23.52
N ARG A 105 2.82 0.56 22.69
CA ARG A 105 2.30 1.93 22.52
C ARG A 105 1.00 2.12 23.28
N GLN A 106 0.70 3.36 23.63
CA GLN A 106 -0.58 3.75 24.21
C GLN A 106 -1.69 3.74 23.16
N SER A 107 -2.87 3.25 23.54
CA SER A 107 -4.09 3.37 22.73
C SER A 107 -5.24 3.90 23.58
N THR A 108 -5.81 5.04 23.19
CA THR A 108 -6.94 5.69 23.90
C THR A 108 -8.23 5.70 23.08
N ILE A 109 -8.20 5.19 21.85
CA ILE A 109 -9.39 5.11 21.01
C ILE A 109 -10.35 4.05 21.51
N ASP A 110 -11.64 4.33 21.37
CA ASP A 110 -12.75 3.41 21.58
C ASP A 110 -13.66 3.43 20.34
N HIS A 111 -14.69 2.59 20.30
CA HIS A 111 -15.56 2.49 19.15
C HIS A 111 -16.49 3.70 18.98
N ASN A 112 -16.83 4.42 20.07
CA ASN A 112 -17.63 5.64 19.98
C ASN A 112 -16.83 6.76 19.33
N TYR A 113 -15.54 6.89 19.69
CA TYR A 113 -14.63 7.82 19.02
C TYR A 113 -14.52 7.54 17.52
N LEU A 114 -14.49 6.27 17.08
CA LEU A 114 -14.50 5.96 15.64
C LEU A 114 -15.84 6.31 14.98
N LEU A 115 -16.97 6.15 15.66
CA LEU A 115 -18.27 6.59 15.16
C LEU A 115 -18.32 8.12 15.02
N ASP A 116 -17.77 8.85 15.98
CA ASP A 116 -17.65 10.32 15.93
C ASP A 116 -16.81 10.75 14.71
N LEU A 117 -15.69 10.07 14.45
CA LEU A 117 -14.86 10.30 13.27
C LEU A 117 -15.62 10.03 11.96
N ILE A 118 -16.49 9.01 11.91
CA ILE A 118 -17.29 8.71 10.71
C ILE A 118 -18.24 9.87 10.40
N VAL A 119 -18.93 10.41 11.41
CA VAL A 119 -19.80 11.59 11.24
C VAL A 119 -18.99 12.82 10.85
N GLN A 120 -17.89 13.09 11.56
CA GLN A 120 -17.01 14.23 11.30
C GLN A 120 -16.46 14.20 9.87
N GLN A 121 -16.11 13.02 9.36
CA GLN A 121 -15.62 12.83 8.00
C GLN A 121 -16.75 12.60 6.98
N ARG A 122 -18.02 12.60 7.40
CA ARG A 122 -19.21 12.35 6.57
C ARG A 122 -19.13 11.04 5.78
N GLY A 123 -18.49 10.02 6.36
CA GLY A 123 -18.25 8.72 5.71
C GLY A 123 -17.21 8.75 4.58
N LEU A 124 -16.45 9.84 4.42
CA LEU A 124 -15.45 10.01 3.37
C LEU A 124 -14.03 9.73 3.87
N CYS A 125 -13.17 9.26 2.97
CA CYS A 125 -11.74 9.07 3.21
C CYS A 125 -11.07 10.41 3.56
N ALA A 126 -10.33 10.46 4.67
CA ALA A 126 -9.67 11.69 5.13
C ALA A 126 -8.62 12.24 4.14
N TYR A 127 -8.07 11.40 3.28
CA TYR A 127 -7.03 11.82 2.32
C TYR A 127 -7.60 12.22 0.96
N SER A 128 -8.54 11.45 0.42
CA SER A 128 -9.01 11.60 -0.95
C SER A 128 -10.46 12.07 -1.09
N GLY A 129 -11.22 12.09 0.00
CA GLY A 129 -12.65 12.41 -0.05
C GLY A 129 -13.53 11.34 -0.71
N VAL A 130 -12.97 10.20 -1.15
CA VAL A 130 -13.78 9.10 -1.69
C VAL A 130 -14.69 8.51 -0.61
N PRO A 131 -15.93 8.10 -0.94
CA PRO A 131 -16.79 7.38 -0.01
C PRO A 131 -16.14 6.06 0.43
N MET A 132 -16.19 5.77 1.73
CA MET A 132 -15.70 4.50 2.27
C MET A 132 -16.84 3.49 2.41
N GLU A 133 -16.57 2.24 2.08
CA GLU A 133 -17.51 1.13 2.27
C GLU A 133 -17.47 0.63 3.73
N MET A 134 -18.63 0.57 4.38
CA MET A 134 -18.76 0.25 5.81
C MET A 134 -19.48 -1.08 6.07
N PHE A 135 -20.20 -1.61 5.08
CA PHE A 135 -21.11 -2.76 5.23
C PHE A 135 -20.63 -4.00 4.46
N ARG A 136 -19.59 -3.87 3.63
CA ARG A 136 -18.95 -4.99 2.92
C ARG A 136 -17.51 -5.18 3.41
N PRO A 137 -17.25 -6.10 4.38
CA PRO A 137 -15.93 -6.30 5.00
C PRO A 137 -14.80 -6.67 4.02
N ASN A 138 -15.15 -7.20 2.85
CA ASN A 138 -14.26 -7.60 1.77
C ASN A 138 -14.33 -6.66 0.55
N SER A 139 -14.91 -5.48 0.71
CA SER A 139 -14.74 -4.41 -0.27
C SER A 139 -13.33 -3.84 -0.17
N HIS A 140 -12.80 -3.42 -1.30
CA HIS A 140 -11.49 -2.77 -1.32
C HIS A 140 -11.57 -1.35 -0.82
N TRP A 141 -12.66 -0.63 -1.15
CA TRP A 141 -12.97 0.69 -0.61
C TRP A 141 -13.38 0.69 0.86
N ARG A 142 -13.20 -0.43 1.57
CA ARG A 142 -13.62 -0.54 2.97
C ARG A 142 -12.89 0.48 3.84
N ILE A 143 -13.60 0.94 4.87
CA ILE A 143 -13.02 1.78 5.91
C ILE A 143 -11.81 1.12 6.59
N SER A 144 -10.75 1.91 6.78
CA SER A 144 -9.52 1.54 7.47
C SER A 144 -9.13 2.65 8.44
N LEU A 145 -8.47 2.28 9.52
CA LEU A 145 -7.99 3.22 10.54
C LEU A 145 -6.51 3.48 10.35
N GLU A 146 -6.16 4.75 10.15
CA GLU A 146 -4.78 5.19 9.92
C GLU A 146 -4.31 6.15 11.02
N ARG A 147 -3.00 6.13 11.29
CA ARG A 147 -2.38 7.10 12.20
C ARG A 147 -1.90 8.29 11.41
N ILE A 148 -2.13 9.49 11.93
CA ILE A 148 -1.59 10.72 11.35
C ILE A 148 -0.08 10.75 11.56
N ASP A 149 0.38 10.54 12.79
CA ASP A 149 1.78 10.31 13.14
C ASP A 149 2.00 8.83 13.51
N THR A 150 2.86 8.15 12.73
CA THR A 150 3.21 6.74 12.94
C THR A 150 4.11 6.48 14.14
N SER A 151 4.76 7.51 14.68
CA SER A 151 5.57 7.45 15.90
C SER A 151 4.70 7.28 17.14
N VAL A 152 3.50 7.86 17.13
CA VAL A 152 2.51 7.79 18.21
C VAL A 152 1.61 6.55 18.03
N GLY A 153 0.97 6.10 19.11
CA GLY A 153 -0.06 5.05 19.04
C GLY A 153 -1.39 5.54 18.46
N TYR A 154 -2.39 4.67 18.46
CA TYR A 154 -3.78 4.98 18.14
C TYR A 154 -4.43 5.69 19.34
N VAL A 155 -4.18 7.00 19.43
CA VAL A 155 -4.77 7.89 20.43
C VAL A 155 -5.77 8.85 19.78
N LYS A 156 -6.75 9.33 20.55
CA LYS A 156 -7.72 10.34 20.08
C LYS A 156 -6.96 11.57 19.57
N GLY A 157 -7.30 12.04 18.37
CA GLY A 157 -6.63 13.15 17.68
C GLY A 157 -5.45 12.75 16.78
N ASN A 158 -4.87 11.55 16.96
CA ASN A 158 -3.80 11.03 16.08
C ASN A 158 -4.30 9.98 15.07
N CYS A 159 -5.62 9.88 14.89
CA CYS A 159 -6.22 8.89 14.00
C CYS A 159 -7.12 9.57 12.97
N CYS A 160 -7.18 9.00 11.78
CA CYS A 160 -8.21 9.32 10.79
C CYS A 160 -8.70 8.05 10.10
N LEU A 161 -9.86 8.14 9.45
CA LEU A 161 -10.43 7.04 8.68
C LEU A 161 -10.11 7.24 7.20
N ILE A 162 -9.63 6.20 6.55
CA ILE A 162 -9.27 6.22 5.13
C ILE A 162 -9.86 5.00 4.42
N ALA A 163 -10.04 5.09 3.10
CA ALA A 163 -10.29 3.89 2.32
C ALA A 163 -9.05 2.97 2.35
N GLN A 164 -9.27 1.66 2.42
CA GLN A 164 -8.22 0.67 2.62
C GLN A 164 -7.16 0.66 1.49
N GLU A 165 -7.50 1.09 0.28
CA GLU A 165 -6.54 1.29 -0.82
C GLU A 165 -5.41 2.24 -0.47
N PHE A 166 -5.67 3.25 0.36
CA PHE A 166 -4.69 4.24 0.80
C PHE A 166 -3.88 3.78 2.02
N ASN A 167 -4.19 2.60 2.59
CA ASN A 167 -3.44 2.04 3.71
C ASN A 167 -2.24 1.22 3.21
N SER A 168 -1.23 1.93 2.73
CA SER A 168 0.00 1.35 2.20
C SER A 168 0.97 1.03 3.34
N THR A 169 1.66 -0.10 3.25
CA THR A 169 2.58 -0.53 4.32
C THR A 169 3.90 0.22 4.23
N VAL A 170 4.28 0.91 5.30
CA VAL A 170 5.63 1.48 5.45
C VAL A 170 6.58 0.40 5.98
N THR A 171 7.68 0.14 5.27
CA THR A 171 8.73 -0.80 5.73
C THR A 171 9.46 -0.23 6.94
N LYS A 172 9.64 -1.04 7.99
CA LYS A 172 10.38 -0.64 9.20
C LYS A 172 11.86 -0.39 8.84
N GLY A 173 12.37 0.82 9.09
CA GLY A 173 13.77 1.18 8.87
C GLY A 173 14.00 2.55 8.22
N THR A 174 12.94 3.23 7.81
CA THR A 174 12.99 4.48 7.06
C THR A 174 12.61 5.74 7.86
N GLN A 175 12.48 5.67 9.19
CA GLN A 175 12.11 6.85 10.01
C GLN A 175 13.21 7.91 10.15
N LEU A 176 14.42 7.69 9.63
CA LEU A 176 15.55 8.59 9.86
C LEU A 176 15.51 9.89 9.05
N ASP A 177 14.58 10.05 8.09
CA ASP A 177 14.50 11.30 7.33
C ASP A 177 13.12 11.54 6.69
N LEU A 178 12.17 12.07 7.45
CA LEU A 178 10.84 12.43 6.95
C LEU A 178 10.89 13.50 5.84
N SER A 179 12.00 14.25 5.71
CA SER A 179 12.14 15.28 4.68
C SER A 179 12.21 14.72 3.26
N LYS A 180 12.54 13.43 3.12
CA LYS A 180 12.72 12.79 1.81
C LYS A 180 11.47 12.14 1.24
N GLY A 181 10.40 11.99 2.04
CA GLY A 181 9.12 11.39 1.63
C GLY A 181 8.73 10.15 2.42
N SER A 182 7.76 9.38 1.95
CA SER A 182 7.33 8.10 2.54
C SER A 182 6.35 7.37 1.62
N ALA A 183 6.40 6.04 1.50
CA ALA A 183 5.37 5.31 0.74
C ALA A 183 3.94 5.37 1.35
N GLN A 184 3.78 6.02 2.50
CA GLN A 184 2.48 6.27 3.12
C GLN A 184 1.73 7.37 2.36
N TRP A 185 0.44 7.14 2.09
CA TRP A 185 -0.44 8.19 1.60
C TRP A 185 -0.65 9.29 2.65
N SER A 186 -0.80 10.52 2.17
CA SER A 186 -1.22 11.66 2.96
C SER A 186 -2.17 12.51 2.13
N ARG A 187 -2.94 13.38 2.79
CA ARG A 187 -3.81 14.34 2.09
C ARG A 187 -3.02 15.20 1.09
N HIS A 188 -1.86 15.71 1.52
CA HIS A 188 -0.98 16.51 0.67
C HIS A 188 -0.56 15.76 -0.60
N LYS A 189 -0.21 14.47 -0.50
CA LYS A 189 0.12 13.66 -1.67
C LYS A 189 -1.04 13.47 -2.62
N VAL A 190 -2.23 13.19 -2.09
CA VAL A 190 -3.43 13.02 -2.91
C VAL A 190 -3.74 14.30 -3.69
N GLU A 191 -3.64 15.45 -3.04
CA GLU A 191 -3.86 16.78 -3.65
C GLU A 191 -2.78 17.13 -4.67
N ALA A 192 -1.50 16.83 -4.38
CA ALA A 192 -0.37 17.13 -5.25
C ALA A 192 -0.26 16.21 -6.48
N LEU A 193 -0.93 15.04 -6.46
CA LEU A 193 -0.70 13.98 -7.44
C LEU A 193 -0.91 14.43 -8.89
N VAL A 194 -1.95 15.21 -9.16
CA VAL A 194 -2.24 15.72 -10.51
C VAL A 194 -1.09 16.58 -11.02
N GLY A 195 -0.51 17.44 -10.18
CA GLY A 195 0.66 18.24 -10.55
C GLY A 195 1.92 17.41 -10.73
N VAL A 196 2.11 16.37 -9.89
CA VAL A 196 3.27 15.46 -9.99
C VAL A 196 3.26 14.69 -11.32
N ARG A 197 2.09 14.28 -11.82
CA ARG A 197 1.96 13.59 -13.11
C ARG A 197 2.55 14.37 -14.28
N SER A 198 2.41 15.69 -14.27
CA SER A 198 2.92 16.57 -15.33
C SER A 198 4.43 16.76 -15.29
N GLN A 199 5.12 16.32 -14.23
CA GLN A 199 6.56 16.42 -14.15
C GLN A 199 7.24 15.44 -15.12
N VAL A 200 8.41 15.84 -15.62
CA VAL A 200 9.25 14.99 -16.47
C VAL A 200 10.01 14.00 -15.58
N PRO A 201 9.99 12.70 -15.88
CA PRO A 201 10.76 11.72 -15.12
C PRO A 201 12.25 12.04 -15.16
N GLN A 202 12.85 12.26 -13.98
CA GLN A 202 14.27 12.53 -13.83
C GLN A 202 15.13 11.24 -13.98
N MET A 203 14.77 10.33 -14.89
CA MET A 203 15.55 9.12 -15.12
C MET A 203 16.96 9.44 -15.64
N GLN A 204 17.11 10.52 -16.39
CA GLN A 204 18.36 10.86 -17.10
C GLN A 204 19.52 11.18 -16.16
N HIS A 205 19.27 11.75 -14.97
CA HIS A 205 20.35 12.04 -14.01
C HIS A 205 20.79 10.84 -13.17
N SER A 206 20.00 9.75 -13.15
CA SER A 206 20.31 8.53 -12.40
C SER A 206 21.03 7.46 -13.23
N LEU A 207 21.12 7.67 -14.55
CA LEU A 207 21.98 6.93 -15.47
C LEU A 207 23.44 7.40 -15.41
N LEU A 208 23.85 8.08 -14.33
CA LEU A 208 25.27 8.24 -14.03
C LEU A 208 25.91 6.85 -14.17
N PRO A 209 26.89 6.70 -15.07
CA PRO A 209 27.31 5.40 -15.52
C PRO A 209 27.65 4.55 -14.31
N ALA A 210 27.21 3.29 -14.33
CA ALA A 210 27.55 2.28 -13.32
C ALA A 210 29.08 2.11 -13.12
N THR A 211 29.91 2.87 -13.83
CA THR A 211 31.35 3.04 -13.68
C THR A 211 31.78 3.46 -12.28
N MET A 212 30.93 4.16 -11.50
CA MET A 212 31.21 4.50 -10.08
C MET A 212 31.14 3.30 -9.11
N CYS A 213 30.70 2.13 -9.58
CA CYS A 213 30.87 0.86 -8.87
C CYS A 213 31.56 -0.19 -9.74
N SER A 214 32.52 0.24 -10.56
CA SER A 214 33.61 -0.69 -10.90
C SER A 214 34.12 -1.22 -9.56
N ARG A 215 33.87 -2.51 -9.29
CA ARG A 215 34.42 -3.19 -8.11
C ARG A 215 35.88 -2.77 -8.10
N PRO A 216 36.40 -2.14 -7.01
CA PRO A 216 37.80 -1.73 -6.98
C PRO A 216 38.58 -2.95 -7.45
N ARG A 217 39.38 -2.79 -8.52
CA ARG A 217 40.12 -3.91 -9.09
C ARG A 217 40.77 -4.60 -7.91
N PRO A 218 40.51 -5.91 -7.69
CA PRO A 218 40.95 -6.57 -6.48
C PRO A 218 42.46 -6.33 -6.39
N VAL A 219 42.88 -5.55 -5.40
CA VAL A 219 44.29 -5.41 -5.07
C VAL A 219 44.80 -6.84 -4.95
N ARG A 220 45.91 -7.15 -5.63
CA ARG A 220 46.50 -8.51 -5.70
C ARG A 220 46.33 -9.19 -4.34
N LYS A 221 45.82 -10.44 -4.33
CA LYS A 221 45.46 -11.20 -3.13
C LYS A 221 46.60 -11.19 -2.10
N MET A 222 46.65 -10.17 -1.26
CA MET A 222 47.54 -10.15 -0.11
C MET A 222 47.03 -11.22 0.84
N PHE A 223 47.96 -11.99 1.42
CA PHE A 223 47.64 -12.92 2.48
C PHE A 223 46.84 -12.20 3.57
N ARG A 224 45.73 -12.80 3.99
CA ARG A 224 44.71 -12.15 4.83
C ARG A 224 44.69 -12.77 6.23
N GLY A 225 45.88 -12.95 6.80
CA GLY A 225 46.02 -13.44 8.17
C GLY A 225 45.54 -12.41 9.20
N PRO A 226 45.27 -12.86 10.43
CA PRO A 226 45.11 -11.95 11.56
C PRO A 226 46.41 -11.18 11.85
N ASP A 227 46.31 -10.03 12.50
CA ASP A 227 47.45 -9.36 13.14
C ASP A 227 47.79 -10.01 14.50
N GLU A 228 48.71 -9.41 15.26
CA GLU A 228 49.10 -9.86 16.60
C GLU A 228 47.93 -9.86 17.62
N HIS A 229 46.82 -9.18 17.31
CA HIS A 229 45.66 -9.00 18.18
C HIS A 229 44.41 -9.76 17.68
N ASP A 230 44.55 -10.71 16.75
CA ASP A 230 43.44 -11.43 16.09
C ASP A 230 42.44 -10.50 15.35
N ASN A 231 42.91 -9.33 14.91
CA ASN A 231 42.14 -8.47 14.02
C ASN A 231 42.40 -8.82 12.56
N PHE A 232 41.43 -8.52 11.70
CA PHE A 232 41.51 -8.72 10.27
C PHE A 232 41.43 -7.37 9.57
N LEU A 233 42.36 -7.12 8.64
CA LEU A 233 42.35 -5.92 7.79
C LEU A 233 41.08 -5.91 6.94
N CYS A 234 40.31 -4.83 6.84
CA CYS A 234 39.20 -4.70 5.89
C CYS A 234 39.72 -4.24 4.51
N THR A 235 39.41 -4.94 3.41
CA THR A 235 39.91 -4.55 2.07
C THR A 235 39.27 -3.28 1.52
N ARG A 236 38.21 -2.78 2.16
CA ARG A 236 37.50 -1.58 1.70
C ARG A 236 37.96 -0.32 2.42
N CYS A 237 37.97 -0.32 3.76
CA CYS A 237 38.39 0.85 4.55
C CYS A 237 39.86 0.81 4.97
N GLY A 238 40.58 -0.31 4.77
CA GLY A 238 41.99 -0.43 5.15
C GLY A 238 42.24 -0.51 6.66
N SER A 239 41.19 -0.65 7.49
CA SER A 239 41.33 -0.72 8.95
C SER A 239 41.34 -2.17 9.44
N TRP A 240 42.20 -2.48 10.41
CA TRP A 240 42.16 -3.72 11.19
C TRP A 240 40.96 -3.71 12.14
N LYS A 241 40.13 -4.76 12.11
CA LYS A 241 38.95 -4.89 12.97
C LYS A 241 38.84 -6.31 13.53
N ALA A 242 38.25 -6.44 14.71
CA ALA A 242 38.00 -7.75 15.32
C ALA A 242 37.16 -8.66 14.41
N ARG A 243 37.32 -9.98 14.58
CA ARG A 243 36.64 -11.03 13.81
C ARG A 243 35.12 -10.84 13.72
N ASP A 244 34.48 -10.43 14.82
CA ASP A 244 33.02 -10.21 14.91
C ASP A 244 32.51 -9.06 14.03
N ARG A 245 33.40 -8.19 13.54
CA ARG A 245 33.10 -7.10 12.61
C ARG A 245 33.08 -7.55 11.15
N PHE A 246 33.25 -8.83 10.87
CA PHE A 246 33.12 -9.45 9.55
C PHE A 246 31.99 -10.49 9.53
N TYR A 247 31.40 -10.74 8.37
CA TYR A 247 30.48 -11.87 8.22
C TYR A 247 31.26 -13.17 8.02
N PRO A 248 30.81 -14.29 8.62
CA PRO A 248 31.41 -15.59 8.38
C PRO A 248 31.19 -16.04 6.92
N ARG A 249 32.16 -16.76 6.36
CA ARG A 249 32.09 -17.31 5.01
C ARG A 249 32.52 -18.78 5.04
N LEU A 250 31.59 -19.67 4.67
CA LEU A 250 31.81 -21.13 4.70
C LEU A 250 32.97 -21.60 3.81
N LYS A 251 33.27 -20.84 2.74
CA LYS A 251 34.31 -21.18 1.76
C LYS A 251 35.36 -20.06 1.71
N GLY A 252 36.47 -20.26 2.41
CA GLY A 252 37.63 -19.37 2.40
C GLY A 252 38.66 -19.80 3.45
N ALA A 253 39.96 -19.59 3.18
CA ALA A 253 41.05 -20.02 4.06
C ALA A 253 40.92 -19.51 5.51
N VAL A 254 40.30 -18.34 5.68
CA VAL A 254 40.14 -17.65 6.98
C VAL A 254 38.72 -17.80 7.55
N GLY A 255 37.77 -18.31 6.76
CA GLY A 255 36.36 -18.42 7.17
C GLY A 255 35.62 -17.08 7.32
N LEU A 256 36.16 -15.97 6.81
CA LEU A 256 35.58 -14.62 6.94
C LEU A 256 35.44 -13.92 5.57
N GLN A 257 34.50 -12.99 5.48
CA GLN A 257 34.42 -12.02 4.40
C GLN A 257 35.62 -11.06 4.40
N SER A 258 35.97 -10.51 3.23
CA SER A 258 37.07 -9.55 3.12
C SER A 258 36.68 -8.12 3.49
N MET A 259 35.38 -7.83 3.52
CA MET A 259 34.86 -6.52 3.84
C MET A 259 34.21 -6.57 5.22
N CYS A 260 34.46 -5.55 6.05
CA CYS A 260 33.80 -5.44 7.34
C CYS A 260 32.31 -5.14 7.15
N LYS A 261 31.49 -5.51 8.14
CA LYS A 261 30.02 -5.36 8.14
C LYS A 261 29.55 -3.94 7.80
N GLU A 262 30.28 -2.94 8.29
CA GLU A 262 29.99 -1.52 8.04
C GLU A 262 30.21 -1.13 6.58
N CYS A 263 31.38 -1.46 6.02
CA CYS A 263 31.67 -1.21 4.61
C CYS A 263 30.72 -1.99 3.69
N GLU A 264 30.36 -3.22 4.05
CA GLU A 264 29.39 -4.02 3.30
C GLU A 264 28.00 -3.40 3.33
N SER A 265 27.56 -2.93 4.50
CA SER A 265 26.31 -2.18 4.66
C SER A 265 26.31 -0.91 3.80
N GLN A 266 27.37 -0.09 3.87
CA GLN A 266 27.51 1.12 3.05
C GLN A 266 27.51 0.80 1.56
N TRP A 267 28.22 -0.26 1.14
CA TRP A 267 28.23 -0.70 -0.25
C TRP A 267 26.86 -1.16 -0.72
N HIS A 268 26.15 -1.98 0.06
CA HIS A 268 24.79 -2.40 -0.26
C HIS A 268 23.82 -1.23 -0.31
N LEU A 269 23.94 -0.26 0.60
CA LEU A 269 23.14 0.96 0.61
C LEU A 269 23.40 1.82 -0.63
N ALA A 270 24.67 1.98 -1.04
CA ALA A 270 25.04 2.69 -2.26
C ALA A 270 24.55 1.96 -3.51
N TYR A 271 24.79 0.64 -3.60
CA TYR A 271 24.37 -0.18 -4.73
C TYR A 271 22.84 -0.19 -4.88
N ARG A 272 22.09 -0.34 -3.79
CA ARG A 272 20.61 -0.27 -3.81
C ARG A 272 20.08 1.10 -4.20
N GLY A 273 20.86 2.17 -4.04
CA GLY A 273 20.52 3.49 -4.55
C GLY A 273 20.69 3.64 -6.07
N THR A 274 21.37 2.69 -6.74
CA THR A 274 21.47 2.66 -8.20
C THR A 274 20.25 1.97 -8.82
N LEU A 275 19.89 2.37 -10.05
CA LEU A 275 18.81 1.74 -10.81
C LEU A 275 18.95 0.22 -10.87
N ARG A 276 20.16 -0.24 -11.23
CA ARG A 276 20.49 -1.67 -11.32
C ARG A 276 20.34 -2.39 -9.98
N GLY A 277 20.86 -1.80 -8.90
CA GLY A 277 20.83 -2.45 -7.60
C GLY A 277 19.44 -2.50 -6.98
N HIS A 278 18.61 -1.48 -7.20
CA HIS A 278 17.20 -1.50 -6.80
C HIS A 278 16.42 -2.55 -7.59
N ALA A 279 16.51 -2.55 -8.92
CA ALA A 279 15.87 -3.55 -9.78
C ALA A 279 16.28 -4.97 -9.42
N HIS A 280 17.58 -5.21 -9.18
CA HIS A 280 18.07 -6.51 -8.72
C HIS A 280 17.49 -6.90 -7.36
N SER A 281 17.39 -5.96 -6.41
CA SER A 281 16.78 -6.21 -5.09
C SER A 281 15.31 -6.60 -5.21
N MET A 282 14.56 -5.93 -6.08
CA MET A 282 13.16 -6.28 -6.38
C MET A 282 13.06 -7.67 -6.99
N LEU A 283 13.91 -8.00 -7.96
CA LEU A 283 13.94 -9.30 -8.62
C LEU A 283 14.23 -10.45 -7.64
N CYS A 284 15.22 -10.28 -6.76
CA CYS A 284 15.49 -11.26 -5.70
C CYS A 284 14.28 -11.47 -4.79
N SER A 285 13.59 -10.38 -4.42
CA SER A 285 12.40 -10.45 -3.57
C SER A 285 11.22 -11.13 -4.28
N ALA A 286 11.01 -10.84 -5.56
CA ALA A 286 10.00 -11.49 -6.40
C ALA A 286 10.28 -13.00 -6.55
N ARG A 287 11.53 -13.39 -6.80
CA ARG A 287 11.94 -14.80 -6.88
C ARG A 287 11.72 -15.54 -5.56
N GLN A 288 12.12 -14.95 -4.43
CA GLN A 288 11.89 -15.55 -3.11
C GLN A 288 10.41 -15.70 -2.79
N ARG A 289 9.58 -14.72 -3.19
CA ARG A 289 8.14 -14.84 -3.12
C ARG A 289 7.67 -16.01 -3.98
N ALA A 290 8.11 -16.10 -5.24
CA ALA A 290 7.67 -17.13 -6.18
C ALA A 290 7.95 -18.55 -5.67
N LEU A 291 9.11 -18.76 -5.05
CA LEU A 291 9.49 -20.03 -4.44
C LEU A 291 8.62 -20.43 -3.24
N ARG A 292 7.99 -19.47 -2.56
CA ARG A 292 7.14 -19.70 -1.38
C ARG A 292 5.65 -19.63 -1.68
N GLY A 293 5.29 -19.08 -2.84
CA GLY A 293 3.90 -18.86 -3.24
C GLY A 293 3.25 -20.12 -3.80
N VAL A 294 1.94 -20.08 -3.92
CA VAL A 294 1.11 -21.13 -4.55
C VAL A 294 0.58 -20.65 -5.91
N TRP A 295 1.36 -19.82 -6.61
CA TRP A 295 0.94 -19.22 -7.87
C TRP A 295 1.15 -20.19 -9.03
N SER A 296 0.33 -20.03 -10.06
CA SER A 296 0.48 -20.80 -11.30
C SER A 296 1.66 -20.27 -12.14
N GLY A 297 2.27 -21.18 -12.91
CA GLY A 297 3.33 -20.86 -13.86
C GLY A 297 4.76 -20.84 -13.30
N THR A 298 5.73 -20.59 -14.19
CA THR A 298 7.16 -20.54 -13.87
C THR A 298 7.64 -19.09 -13.77
N PHE A 299 8.39 -18.77 -12.72
CA PHE A 299 9.04 -17.47 -12.60
C PHE A 299 10.01 -17.26 -13.78
N SER A 300 9.79 -16.23 -14.59
CA SER A 300 10.58 -15.97 -15.80
C SER A 300 11.16 -14.56 -15.91
N LEU A 301 10.97 -13.71 -14.90
CA LEU A 301 11.56 -12.37 -14.91
C LEU A 301 13.08 -12.38 -14.74
N ASP A 302 13.75 -11.54 -15.51
CA ASP A 302 15.15 -11.17 -15.29
C ASP A 302 15.36 -9.66 -15.09
N LEU A 303 16.62 -9.23 -15.03
CA LEU A 303 16.94 -7.82 -14.84
C LEU A 303 16.62 -6.97 -16.07
N SER A 304 16.83 -7.52 -17.28
CA SER A 304 16.55 -6.84 -18.54
C SER A 304 15.05 -6.58 -18.66
N ASP A 305 14.21 -7.52 -18.23
CA ASP A 305 12.76 -7.34 -18.21
C ASP A 305 12.33 -6.11 -17.40
N LEU A 306 12.85 -5.96 -16.18
CA LEU A 306 12.52 -4.83 -15.31
C LEU A 306 12.99 -3.48 -15.90
N LEU A 307 14.16 -3.46 -16.52
CA LEU A 307 14.68 -2.24 -17.16
C LEU A 307 13.89 -1.89 -18.43
N ASN A 308 13.51 -2.89 -19.21
CA ASN A 308 12.63 -2.74 -20.36
C ASN A 308 11.26 -2.23 -19.92
N MET A 309 10.62 -2.80 -18.90
CA MET A 309 9.36 -2.27 -18.35
C MET A 309 9.47 -0.79 -17.97
N LEU A 310 10.59 -0.39 -17.35
CA LEU A 310 10.78 1.01 -16.98
C LEU A 310 10.87 1.91 -18.21
N SER A 311 11.58 1.46 -19.25
CA SER A 311 11.67 2.15 -20.53
C SER A 311 10.32 2.22 -21.24
N ASP A 312 9.62 1.08 -21.33
CA ASP A 312 8.30 0.93 -21.96
C ASP A 312 7.25 1.80 -21.26
N GLN A 313 7.40 2.04 -19.95
CA GLN A 313 6.57 2.93 -19.15
C GLN A 313 7.11 4.37 -19.07
N GLU A 314 8.16 4.71 -19.81
CA GLU A 314 8.81 6.02 -19.83
C GLU A 314 9.24 6.53 -18.43
N GLY A 315 9.58 5.61 -17.52
CA GLY A 315 9.92 5.96 -16.14
C GLY A 315 8.74 6.37 -15.28
N ARG A 316 7.51 5.99 -15.64
CA ARG A 316 6.28 6.38 -14.93
C ARG A 316 5.56 5.18 -14.32
N CYS A 317 4.79 5.45 -13.26
CA CYS A 317 3.92 4.46 -12.63
C CYS A 317 2.85 3.99 -13.63
N TYR A 318 2.71 2.67 -13.78
CA TYR A 318 1.76 2.08 -14.72
C TYR A 318 0.31 2.53 -14.50
N TYR A 319 -0.13 2.68 -13.24
CA TYR A 319 -1.50 3.09 -12.93
C TYR A 319 -1.71 4.59 -12.99
N SER A 320 -0.78 5.38 -12.46
CA SER A 320 -1.02 6.80 -12.17
C SER A 320 -0.19 7.78 -12.96
N GLY A 321 0.79 7.32 -13.75
CA GLY A 321 1.61 8.20 -14.57
C GLY A 321 2.59 9.09 -13.79
N VAL A 322 2.58 9.04 -12.45
CA VAL A 322 3.57 9.76 -11.63
C VAL A 322 4.98 9.26 -11.97
N PRO A 323 5.98 10.16 -12.06
CA PRO A 323 7.37 9.77 -12.24
C PRO A 323 7.82 8.80 -11.16
N LEU A 324 8.50 7.74 -11.57
CA LEU A 324 9.09 6.77 -10.66
C LEU A 324 10.49 7.19 -10.26
N HIS A 325 10.79 7.04 -8.97
CA HIS A 325 12.11 7.31 -8.43
C HIS A 325 12.82 6.00 -8.06
N CYS A 326 14.12 5.96 -8.34
CA CYS A 326 15.03 4.98 -7.76
C CYS A 326 15.81 5.65 -6.62
N ALA A 327 15.10 6.12 -5.60
CA ALA A 327 15.69 6.82 -4.48
C ALA A 327 16.06 5.86 -3.34
N ARG A 328 17.13 6.19 -2.62
CA ARG A 328 17.52 5.51 -1.39
C ARG A 328 16.65 5.99 -0.23
N GLY A 329 16.06 5.04 0.50
CA GLY A 329 15.40 5.32 1.78
C GLY A 329 13.94 5.75 1.62
N PRO A 330 13.37 6.47 2.59
CA PRO A 330 12.01 7.00 2.47
C PRO A 330 12.00 8.03 1.33
N ALA A 331 11.33 7.71 0.24
CA ALA A 331 11.11 8.64 -0.83
C ALA A 331 9.73 8.42 -1.44
N ASP A 332 9.18 9.48 -1.98
CA ASP A 332 7.91 9.44 -2.68
C ASP A 332 8.09 8.74 -4.04
N TRP A 333 7.05 8.03 -4.47
CA TRP A 333 6.97 7.41 -5.80
C TRP A 333 8.13 6.46 -6.12
N VAL A 334 8.75 5.85 -5.09
CA VAL A 334 9.73 4.80 -5.29
C VAL A 334 9.05 3.65 -6.02
N TRP A 335 9.62 3.23 -7.13
CA TRP A 335 9.08 2.11 -7.88
C TRP A 335 9.12 0.77 -7.15
N SER A 336 8.07 0.00 -7.39
CA SER A 336 7.83 -1.36 -6.93
C SER A 336 7.31 -2.21 -8.08
N LEU A 337 7.53 -3.52 -8.00
CA LEU A 337 7.00 -4.50 -8.93
C LEU A 337 5.61 -4.97 -8.49
N GLU A 338 4.63 -4.89 -9.39
CA GLU A 338 3.24 -5.31 -9.19
C GLU A 338 2.81 -6.35 -10.21
N ARG A 339 1.98 -7.30 -9.78
CA ARG A 339 1.39 -8.30 -10.69
C ARG A 339 0.00 -7.86 -11.14
N LEU A 340 -0.27 -7.96 -12.44
CA LEU A 340 -1.58 -7.65 -13.02
C LEU A 340 -2.62 -8.72 -12.67
N ASP A 341 -2.23 -9.99 -12.69
CA ASP A 341 -2.99 -11.11 -12.16
C ASP A 341 -2.26 -11.75 -10.96
N ASN A 342 -2.92 -11.66 -9.81
CA ASN A 342 -2.44 -12.27 -8.56
C ASN A 342 -2.44 -13.80 -8.56
N SER A 343 -3.17 -14.45 -9.47
CA SER A 343 -3.21 -15.91 -9.59
C SER A 343 -1.95 -16.47 -10.27
N ALA A 344 -1.37 -15.69 -11.19
CA ALA A 344 -0.15 -16.03 -11.90
C ALA A 344 1.13 -15.55 -11.16
N THR A 345 2.24 -16.22 -11.46
CA THR A 345 3.57 -15.87 -10.95
C THR A 345 4.13 -14.62 -11.65
N TYR A 346 5.39 -14.28 -11.36
CA TYR A 346 6.07 -13.13 -11.94
C TYR A 346 6.65 -13.47 -13.32
N THR A 347 6.07 -12.87 -14.35
CA THR A 347 6.50 -12.93 -15.75
C THR A 347 6.52 -11.52 -16.34
N ARG A 348 7.17 -11.33 -17.50
CA ARG A 348 7.22 -10.03 -18.18
C ARG A 348 5.81 -9.48 -18.45
N ASP A 349 4.91 -10.33 -18.95
CA ASP A 349 3.57 -9.92 -19.37
C ASP A 349 2.58 -9.75 -18.20
N ASN A 350 2.87 -10.37 -17.06
CA ASN A 350 2.02 -10.28 -15.86
C ASN A 350 2.52 -9.24 -14.85
N CYS A 351 3.59 -8.50 -15.15
CA CYS A 351 4.18 -7.56 -14.20
C CYS A 351 4.30 -6.16 -14.79
N VAL A 352 4.15 -5.17 -13.92
CA VAL A 352 4.32 -3.76 -14.23
C VAL A 352 5.04 -3.06 -13.08
N LEU A 353 5.58 -1.87 -13.37
CA LEU A 353 6.21 -1.03 -12.36
C LEU A 353 5.24 0.04 -11.88
N ILE A 354 5.07 0.14 -10.57
CA ILE A 354 4.16 1.10 -9.94
C ILE A 354 4.90 1.87 -8.86
N ALA A 355 4.38 3.04 -8.49
CA ALA A 355 4.84 3.72 -7.29
C ALA A 355 4.44 2.89 -6.05
N GLN A 356 5.32 2.81 -5.05
CA GLN A 356 5.14 1.98 -3.86
C GLN A 356 3.87 2.33 -3.07
N GLU A 357 3.42 3.58 -3.14
CA GLU A 357 2.14 4.05 -2.60
C GLU A 357 0.95 3.23 -3.12
N PHE A 358 1.02 2.73 -4.35
CA PHE A 358 -0.03 1.93 -4.99
C PHE A 358 0.15 0.42 -4.74
N ASN A 359 1.21 -0.01 -4.07
CA ASN A 359 1.44 -1.42 -3.74
C ASN A 359 0.73 -1.78 -2.42
N THR A 360 -0.57 -1.98 -2.51
CA THR A 360 -1.42 -2.35 -1.36
C THR A 360 -1.60 -3.88 -1.33
N PRO A 361 -1.38 -4.54 -0.19
CA PRO A 361 -1.45 -6.00 -0.11
C PRO A 361 -2.89 -6.51 -0.35
N ASP A 362 -3.04 -7.47 -1.27
CA ASP A 362 -4.31 -8.18 -1.47
C ASP A 362 -4.60 -9.15 -0.32
N GLN A 363 -5.40 -8.68 0.63
CA GLN A 363 -5.88 -9.48 1.76
C GLN A 363 -7.14 -10.30 1.43
N SER A 364 -7.73 -10.08 0.26
CA SER A 364 -9.03 -10.64 -0.11
C SER A 364 -8.86 -12.04 -0.72
N ARG A 365 -8.06 -12.18 -1.79
CA ARG A 365 -8.00 -13.42 -2.59
C ARG A 365 -7.33 -14.60 -1.90
N ASN A 366 -6.36 -14.36 -1.03
CA ASN A 366 -5.57 -15.46 -0.45
C ASN A 366 -6.33 -16.29 0.60
N LYS A 367 -7.46 -15.80 1.14
CA LYS A 367 -8.15 -16.43 2.29
C LYS A 367 -9.67 -16.23 2.35
N SER A 368 -10.31 -15.57 1.38
CA SER A 368 -11.74 -15.24 1.52
C SER A 368 -12.62 -16.48 1.33
N ARG A 369 -13.29 -16.89 2.41
CA ARG A 369 -14.44 -17.83 2.35
C ARG A 369 -15.73 -17.18 1.82
N TYR A 370 -15.67 -15.89 1.48
CA TYR A 370 -16.81 -15.08 1.09
C TYR A 370 -16.49 -14.30 -0.17
N GLU A 371 -17.54 -13.79 -0.79
CA GLU A 371 -17.46 -12.88 -1.92
C GLU A 371 -16.54 -11.69 -1.62
N VAL A 372 -15.77 -11.31 -2.64
CA VAL A 372 -14.85 -10.18 -2.66
C VAL A 372 -15.42 -9.15 -3.62
N PHE A 373 -15.53 -7.89 -3.17
CA PHE A 373 -16.14 -6.82 -3.95
C PHE A 373 -15.08 -5.82 -4.43
N GLY A 374 -14.88 -5.75 -5.75
CA GLY A 374 -13.83 -5.03 -6.51
C GLY A 374 -12.52 -5.84 -6.68
N THR A 375 -11.42 -5.18 -7.06
CA THR A 375 -10.04 -5.72 -6.92
C THR A 375 -9.26 -5.04 -5.78
N ALA A 376 -8.51 -5.77 -4.94
CA ALA A 376 -7.77 -5.18 -3.80
C ALA A 376 -6.59 -4.31 -4.23
N GLN A 377 -6.15 -4.54 -5.46
CA GLN A 377 -5.07 -3.84 -6.09
C GLN A 377 -5.57 -2.48 -6.58
N TRP A 378 -4.61 -1.57 -6.71
CA TRP A 378 -4.85 -0.37 -7.49
C TRP A 378 -5.00 -0.76 -8.97
N SER A 379 -5.82 -0.01 -9.69
CA SER A 379 -6.01 -0.16 -11.13
C SER A 379 -6.06 1.21 -11.80
N ARG A 380 -5.86 1.25 -13.13
CA ARG A 380 -6.04 2.51 -13.90
C ARG A 380 -7.44 3.08 -13.73
N SER A 381 -8.47 2.23 -13.62
CA SER A 381 -9.85 2.65 -13.41
C SER A 381 -10.02 3.42 -12.09
N LYS A 382 -9.54 2.86 -10.97
CA LYS A 382 -9.58 3.53 -9.67
C LYS A 382 -8.85 4.86 -9.67
N VAL A 383 -7.65 4.86 -10.26
CA VAL A 383 -6.82 6.06 -10.36
C VAL A 383 -7.48 7.13 -11.21
N ARG A 384 -8.12 6.74 -12.32
CA ARG A 384 -8.90 7.63 -13.18
C ARG A 384 -10.10 8.22 -12.46
N HIS A 385 -10.80 7.40 -11.69
CA HIS A 385 -11.97 7.87 -10.94
C HIS A 385 -11.59 8.95 -9.93
N ILE A 386 -10.44 8.81 -9.25
CA ILE A 386 -10.01 9.75 -8.21
C ILE A 386 -9.35 11.00 -8.78
N TRP A 387 -8.49 10.85 -9.79
CA TRP A 387 -7.59 11.92 -10.25
C TRP A 387 -7.71 12.23 -11.75
N GLY A 388 -8.68 11.64 -12.45
CA GLY A 388 -8.82 11.74 -13.90
C GLY A 388 -7.82 10.86 -14.68
N SER A 389 -8.08 10.74 -15.98
CA SER A 389 -7.22 10.01 -16.92
C SER A 389 -5.87 10.69 -17.06
N PHE A 390 -4.82 9.88 -17.20
CA PHE A 390 -3.48 10.38 -17.53
C PHE A 390 -3.02 9.81 -18.88
N TRP A 391 -3.31 8.55 -19.15
CA TRP A 391 -2.89 7.92 -20.40
C TRP A 391 -3.88 8.25 -21.53
N PRO A 392 -3.41 8.52 -22.76
CA PRO A 392 -4.30 8.81 -23.89
C PRO A 392 -5.28 7.66 -24.16
N ASP A 393 -4.79 6.42 -24.05
CA ASP A 393 -5.56 5.20 -24.32
C ASP A 393 -6.61 4.89 -23.26
N ASP A 394 -6.61 5.62 -22.13
CA ASP A 394 -7.61 5.44 -21.09
C ASP A 394 -9.03 5.77 -21.59
N GLY A 395 -9.16 6.61 -22.62
CA GLY A 395 -10.43 7.01 -23.22
C GLY A 395 -10.96 6.07 -24.31
N ILE A 396 -10.13 5.15 -24.82
CA ILE A 396 -10.56 4.16 -25.82
C ILE A 396 -10.98 2.93 -25.04
N SER A 397 -12.23 2.89 -24.60
CA SER A 397 -12.88 1.62 -24.27
C SER A 397 -12.69 0.72 -25.49
N ARG A 398 -11.73 -0.20 -25.44
CA ARG A 398 -11.54 -1.22 -26.46
C ARG A 398 -12.87 -1.94 -26.52
N GLY A 399 -13.70 -1.60 -27.51
CA GLY A 399 -14.88 -2.37 -27.84
C GLY A 399 -14.36 -3.77 -28.07
N HIS A 400 -14.61 -4.67 -27.13
CA HIS A 400 -14.43 -6.09 -27.36
C HIS A 400 -15.53 -6.48 -28.32
N SER A 401 -15.22 -6.33 -29.61
CA SER A 401 -15.95 -6.92 -30.73
C SER A 401 -15.85 -8.43 -30.67
#